data_AF-E4Y3B3-F1
#
_entry.id   AF-E4Y3B3-F1
#
_cell.length_a   1.000
_cell.length_b   1.000
_cell.length_c   1.000
_cell.angle_alpha   90.00
_cell.angle_beta   90.00
_cell.angle_gamma   90.00
#
_symmetry.space_group_name_H-M   'P 1'
#
loop_
_entity.id
_entity.type
_entity.pdbx_description
1 polymer ?
#
loop_
_entity_poly.entity_id
_entity_poly.type
_entity_poly.pdbx_seq_one_letter_code
_entity_poly.pdbx_strand_id
1 'polypeptide(L)'
;MQLATLGLLGQFEGTAYFEVVPPKLEELNPNRLIGRVMKYNANALELVDVVRSFLRLLTVVYGMSAIFASYNYVQDFKELSFDNKYVTKPLKRKDRLRRELGKPYILPLKKLEKKSYLDFFSLKIEPDEKIMIMKGVSRSIIYMGIVYGMIWLTNNLYIVLKWMTT
;
A
#
# COMPACT_ATOMS: atom_id res chain seq x y z
N MET A 1 33.17 -49.84 27.42
CA MET A 1 33.51 -48.48 27.85
C MET A 1 32.21 -47.71 27.94
N GLN A 2 31.76 -47.43 29.17
CA GLN A 2 30.54 -46.70 29.49
C GLN A 2 30.68 -45.22 29.04
N LEU A 3 29.58 -44.59 28.65
CA LEU A 3 29.23 -43.23 29.09
C LEU A 3 27.76 -42.96 28.79
N ALA A 4 27.01 -42.89 29.88
CA ALA A 4 25.63 -42.40 29.95
C ALA A 4 25.64 -40.87 30.03
N THR A 5 24.72 -40.21 29.34
CA THR A 5 24.18 -38.86 29.61
C THR A 5 23.02 -38.66 28.62
N LEU A 6 21.84 -38.18 28.95
CA LEU A 6 21.28 -37.63 30.18
C LEU A 6 19.78 -37.50 29.86
N GLY A 7 18.93 -37.97 30.78
CA GLY A 7 17.52 -37.64 30.74
C GLY A 7 17.33 -36.14 30.92
N LEU A 8 16.50 -35.54 30.07
CA LEU A 8 15.79 -34.32 30.39
C LEU A 8 14.31 -34.58 30.14
N LEU A 9 13.64 -34.98 31.23
CA LEU A 9 12.21 -34.83 31.41
C LEU A 9 11.88 -33.34 31.28
N GLY A 10 11.47 -32.93 30.08
CA GLY A 10 10.71 -31.73 29.83
C GLY A 10 9.24 -32.09 29.80
N GLN A 11 8.63 -32.11 30.98
CA GLN A 11 7.19 -32.18 31.19
C GLN A 11 6.54 -30.96 30.52
N PHE A 12 6.01 -31.14 29.31
CA PHE A 12 5.09 -30.19 28.68
C PHE A 12 3.80 -30.93 28.31
N GLU A 13 2.74 -30.42 28.92
CA GLU A 13 1.37 -30.90 28.86
C GLU A 13 0.83 -30.91 27.42
N GLY A 14 0.06 -31.95 27.10
CA GLY A 14 -1.04 -31.86 26.13
C GLY A 14 -0.68 -31.47 24.70
N THR A 15 0.08 -32.30 23.99
CA THR A 15 -0.03 -32.35 22.53
C THR A 15 -0.40 -33.77 22.14
N ALA A 16 -1.63 -33.94 21.66
CA ALA A 16 -2.04 -35.14 20.96
C ALA A 16 -1.22 -35.20 19.68
N TYR A 17 -0.04 -35.81 19.74
CA TYR A 17 0.62 -36.32 18.55
C TYR A 17 -0.36 -37.33 17.96
N PHE A 18 -0.98 -36.97 16.84
CA PHE A 18 -1.54 -37.96 15.94
C PHE A 18 -0.37 -38.88 15.59
N GLU A 19 -0.25 -39.99 16.31
CA GLU A 19 0.61 -41.09 15.94
C GLU A 19 0.03 -41.60 14.62
N VAL A 20 0.55 -41.09 13.51
CA VAL A 20 0.25 -41.59 12.18
C VAL A 20 0.90 -42.97 12.15
N VAL A 21 0.18 -43.97 12.65
CA VAL A 21 0.54 -45.37 12.54
C VAL A 21 0.83 -45.61 11.06
N PRO A 22 2.09 -45.90 10.68
CA PRO A 22 2.39 -46.11 9.28
C PRO A 22 1.56 -47.32 8.83
N PRO A 23 0.73 -47.18 7.77
CA PRO A 23 -0.04 -48.30 7.27
C PRO A 23 0.93 -49.42 6.90
N LYS A 24 0.58 -50.67 7.24
CA LYS A 24 1.37 -51.86 6.91
C LYS A 24 1.81 -51.77 5.44
N LEU A 25 3.11 -51.86 5.19
CA LEU A 25 3.74 -51.70 3.87
C LEU A 25 3.16 -52.66 2.80
N GLU A 26 2.44 -53.71 3.22
CA GLU A 26 1.75 -54.68 2.36
C GLU A 26 0.46 -54.17 1.68
N GLU A 27 -0.17 -53.08 2.15
CA GLU A 27 -1.38 -52.52 1.51
C GLU A 27 -1.10 -51.40 0.51
N LEU A 28 0.18 -51.10 0.26
CA LEU A 28 0.60 -49.98 -0.56
C LEU A 28 0.57 -50.34 -2.05
N ASN A 29 -0.63 -50.56 -2.61
CA ASN A 29 -0.80 -50.71 -4.05
C ASN A 29 -0.39 -49.39 -4.74
N PRO A 30 0.67 -49.39 -5.57
CA PRO A 30 1.23 -48.17 -6.16
C PRO A 30 0.19 -47.44 -7.02
N ASN A 31 -0.72 -48.16 -7.68
CA ASN A 31 -1.75 -47.57 -8.51
C ASN A 31 -2.80 -46.79 -7.68
N ARG A 32 -3.13 -47.28 -6.48
CA ARG A 32 -4.01 -46.57 -5.53
C ARG A 32 -3.33 -45.34 -4.91
N LEU A 33 -2.01 -45.38 -4.75
CA LEU A 33 -1.25 -44.23 -4.26
C LEU A 33 -1.16 -43.14 -5.31
N ILE A 34 -0.82 -43.52 -6.55
CA ILE A 34 -0.77 -42.62 -7.71
C ILE A 34 -2.13 -41.93 -7.92
N GLY A 35 -3.24 -42.69 -7.87
CA GLY A 35 -4.58 -42.12 -8.00
C GLY A 35 -4.92 -41.11 -6.90
N ARG A 36 -4.49 -41.34 -5.65
CA ARG A 36 -4.67 -40.37 -4.56
C ARG A 36 -3.82 -39.11 -4.79
N VAL A 37 -2.54 -39.26 -5.13
CA VAL A 37 -1.63 -38.13 -5.39
C VAL A 37 -2.13 -37.28 -6.55
N MET A 38 -2.57 -37.89 -7.66
CA MET A 38 -3.16 -37.16 -8.79
C MET A 38 -4.41 -36.38 -8.39
N LYS A 39 -5.28 -36.96 -7.56
CA LYS A 39 -6.50 -36.29 -7.06
C LYS A 39 -6.18 -35.10 -6.15
N TYR A 40 -5.21 -35.24 -5.24
CA TYR A 40 -4.77 -34.11 -4.39
C TYR A 40 -4.14 -32.99 -5.22
N ASN A 41 -3.32 -33.32 -6.21
CA ASN A 41 -2.71 -32.32 -7.09
C ASN A 41 -3.76 -31.59 -7.95
N ALA A 42 -4.78 -32.29 -8.46
CA ALA A 42 -5.87 -31.68 -9.22
C ALA A 42 -6.67 -30.68 -8.37
N ASN A 43 -7.08 -31.08 -7.16
CA ASN A 43 -7.80 -30.21 -6.24
C ASN A 43 -6.95 -28.99 -5.80
N ALA A 44 -5.64 -29.18 -5.62
CA ALA A 44 -4.72 -28.10 -5.31
C ALA A 44 -4.60 -27.09 -6.47
N LEU A 45 -4.57 -27.58 -7.72
CA LEU A 45 -4.54 -26.74 -8.92
C LEU A 45 -5.79 -25.84 -8.99
N GLU A 46 -6.97 -26.44 -8.82
CA GLU A 46 -8.25 -25.72 -8.84
C GLU A 46 -8.31 -24.64 -7.74
N LEU A 47 -7.87 -24.98 -6.53
CA LEU A 47 -7.82 -24.02 -5.42
C LEU A 47 -6.93 -22.81 -5.76
N VAL A 48 -5.74 -23.05 -6.34
CA VAL A 48 -4.82 -21.97 -6.69
C VAL A 48 -5.40 -21.08 -7.80
N ASP A 49 -6.10 -21.64 -8.79
CA ASP A 49 -6.75 -20.86 -9.84
C ASP A 49 -7.94 -20.02 -9.32
N VAL A 50 -8.71 -20.54 -8.35
CA VAL A 50 -9.74 -19.77 -7.66
C VAL A 50 -9.12 -18.62 -6.88
N VAL A 51 -8.06 -18.88 -6.10
CA VAL A 51 -7.34 -17.86 -5.33
C VAL A 51 -6.76 -16.78 -6.25
N ARG A 52 -6.15 -17.18 -7.37
CA ARG A 52 -5.62 -16.24 -8.38
C ARG A 52 -6.73 -15.34 -8.95
N SER A 53 -7.86 -15.94 -9.31
CA SER A 53 -8.99 -15.20 -9.88
C SER A 53 -9.55 -14.17 -8.89
N PHE A 54 -9.66 -14.56 -7.62
CA PHE A 54 -10.08 -13.69 -6.54
C PHE A 54 -9.11 -12.52 -6.31
N LEU A 55 -7.80 -12.78 -6.25
CA LEU A 55 -6.77 -11.75 -6.11
C LEU A 55 -6.75 -10.76 -7.28
N ARG A 56 -6.98 -11.25 -8.50
CA ARG A 56 -7.08 -10.39 -9.70
C ARG A 56 -8.29 -9.46 -9.60
N LEU A 57 -9.44 -9.98 -9.19
CA LEU A 57 -10.65 -9.17 -8.99
C LEU A 57 -10.44 -8.11 -7.92
N LEU A 58 -9.84 -8.48 -6.77
CA LEU A 58 -9.48 -7.52 -5.73
C LEU A 58 -8.56 -6.42 -6.25
N THR A 59 -7.56 -6.77 -7.06
CA THR A 59 -6.63 -5.80 -7.65
C THR A 59 -7.38 -4.79 -8.53
N VAL A 60 -8.33 -5.25 -9.36
CA VAL A 60 -9.14 -4.37 -10.22
C VAL A 60 -10.04 -3.47 -9.40
N VAL A 61 -10.75 -4.01 -8.40
CA VAL A 61 -11.62 -3.23 -7.51
C VAL A 61 -10.82 -2.17 -6.75
N TYR A 62 -9.65 -2.55 -6.25
CA TYR A 62 -8.77 -1.63 -5.53
C TYR A 62 -8.24 -0.53 -6.46
N GLY A 63 -7.83 -0.87 -7.68
CA GLY A 63 -7.43 0.09 -8.71
C GLY A 63 -8.56 1.08 -9.06
N MET A 64 -9.78 0.59 -9.25
CA MET A 64 -10.94 1.44 -9.49
C MET A 64 -11.22 2.39 -8.31
N SER A 65 -11.15 1.89 -7.07
CA SER A 65 -11.33 2.75 -5.89
C SER A 65 -10.28 3.85 -5.78
N ALA A 66 -9.03 3.58 -6.18
CA ALA A 66 -7.99 4.60 -6.26
C ALA A 66 -8.31 5.68 -7.32
N ILE A 67 -8.83 5.29 -8.49
CA ILE A 67 -9.26 6.23 -9.54
C ILE A 67 -10.39 7.13 -9.01
N PHE A 68 -11.43 6.54 -8.38
CA PHE A 68 -12.52 7.33 -7.79
C PHE A 68 -12.03 8.26 -6.69
N ALA A 69 -11.13 7.81 -5.82
CA ALA A 69 -10.52 8.66 -4.79
C ALA A 69 -9.74 9.84 -5.41
N SER A 70 -9.02 9.61 -6.52
CA SER A 70 -8.31 10.67 -7.24
C SER A 70 -9.26 11.67 -7.90
N TYR A 71 -10.37 11.18 -8.46
CA TYR A 71 -11.40 12.01 -9.06
C TYR A 71 -12.07 12.91 -8.02
N ASN A 72 -12.45 12.34 -6.88
CA ASN A 72 -13.02 13.10 -5.77
C ASN A 72 -12.04 14.14 -5.23
N TYR A 73 -10.75 13.80 -5.10
CA TYR A 73 -9.73 14.77 -4.72
C TYR A 73 -9.66 15.98 -5.67
N VAL A 74 -9.76 15.75 -6.99
CA VAL A 74 -9.78 16.84 -7.98
C VAL A 74 -11.06 17.66 -7.89
N GLN A 75 -12.21 17.05 -7.60
CA GLN A 75 -13.46 17.77 -7.39
C GLN A 75 -13.40 18.64 -6.12
N ASP A 76 -12.92 18.08 -5.02
CA ASP A 76 -12.70 18.82 -3.77
C ASP A 76 -11.73 20.00 -3.99
N PHE A 77 -10.70 19.81 -4.82
CA PHE A 77 -9.75 20.87 -5.16
C PHE A 77 -10.38 22.02 -5.98
N LYS A 78 -11.45 21.77 -6.73
CA LYS A 78 -12.19 22.83 -7.45
C LYS A 78 -13.07 23.66 -6.52
N GLU A 79 -13.49 23.09 -5.40
CA GLU A 79 -14.30 23.78 -4.38
C GLU A 79 -13.46 24.50 -3.33
N LEU A 80 -12.13 24.35 -3.34
CA LEU A 80 -11.26 25.18 -2.51
C LEU A 80 -11.43 26.65 -2.92
N SER A 81 -12.07 27.41 -2.03
CA SER A 81 -12.00 28.86 -2.07
C SER A 81 -10.54 29.26 -1.90
N PHE A 82 -9.98 29.91 -2.91
CA PHE A 82 -8.63 30.45 -2.84
C PHE A 82 -8.58 31.49 -1.72
N ASP A 83 -8.01 31.11 -0.58
CA ASP A 83 -7.64 32.06 0.46
C ASP A 83 -6.48 32.88 -0.14
N ASN A 84 -6.76 34.14 -0.53
CA ASN A 84 -5.86 35.03 -1.28
C ASN A 84 -4.62 35.48 -0.46
N LYS A 85 -3.96 34.56 0.25
CA LYS A 85 -2.73 34.77 1.03
C LYS A 85 -1.47 34.86 0.18
N TYR A 86 -1.57 34.69 -1.13
CA TYR A 86 -0.42 34.76 -2.04
C TYR A 86 -0.38 36.11 -2.77
N VAL A 87 0.67 36.92 -2.56
CA VAL A 87 0.88 38.20 -3.29
C VAL A 87 1.87 38.04 -4.43
N THR A 88 1.43 38.27 -5.67
CA THR A 88 2.22 37.97 -6.86
C THR A 88 3.40 38.94 -7.01
N LYS A 89 4.53 38.47 -7.58
CA LYS A 89 5.70 39.31 -7.90
C LYS A 89 5.34 40.60 -8.70
N PRO A 90 4.43 40.57 -9.69
CA PRO A 90 3.99 41.76 -10.41
C PRO A 90 3.30 42.78 -9.50
N LEU A 91 2.51 42.33 -8.51
CA LEU A 91 1.86 43.21 -7.54
C LEU A 91 2.91 43.91 -6.66
N LYS A 92 3.88 43.15 -6.15
CA LYS A 92 5.00 43.70 -5.37
C LYS A 92 5.82 44.72 -6.16
N ARG A 93 6.04 44.47 -7.46
CA ARG A 93 6.74 45.40 -8.34
C ARG A 93 5.96 46.69 -8.56
N LYS A 94 4.65 46.61 -8.78
CA LYS A 94 3.78 47.79 -8.93
C LYS A 94 3.71 48.61 -7.63
N ASP A 95 3.68 47.96 -6.48
CA ASP A 95 3.72 48.64 -5.17
C ASP A 95 5.04 49.35 -4.90
N ARG A 96 6.17 48.74 -5.26
CA ARG A 96 7.49 49.38 -5.16
C ARG A 96 7.57 50.63 -6.03
N LEU A 97 7.13 50.55 -7.28
CA LEU A 97 7.09 51.71 -8.19
C LEU A 97 6.18 52.81 -7.65
N ARG A 98 5.03 52.46 -7.07
CA ARG A 98 4.13 53.44 -6.45
C ARG A 98 4.75 54.12 -5.23
N ARG A 99 5.48 53.37 -4.40
CA ARG A 99 6.23 53.92 -3.27
C ARG A 99 7.30 54.90 -3.71
N GLU A 100 8.04 54.59 -4.77
CA GLU A 100 9.05 55.48 -5.38
C GLU A 100 8.42 56.78 -5.91
N LEU A 101 7.17 56.70 -6.39
CA LEU A 101 6.38 57.83 -6.86
C LEU A 101 5.59 58.56 -5.75
N GLY A 102 5.79 58.21 -4.48
CA GLY A 102 5.04 58.79 -3.34
C GLY A 102 3.54 58.47 -3.33
N LYS A 103 3.09 57.51 -4.14
CA LYS A 103 1.69 57.09 -4.24
C LYS A 103 1.37 56.00 -3.21
N PRO A 104 0.12 55.92 -2.72
CA PRO A 104 -0.29 54.86 -1.81
C PRO A 104 -0.17 53.48 -2.48
N TYR A 105 0.11 52.47 -1.66
CA TYR A 105 0.18 51.07 -2.07
C TYR A 105 -1.16 50.60 -2.65
N ILE A 106 -1.12 49.73 -3.65
CA ILE A 106 -2.31 49.08 -4.25
C ILE A 106 -2.94 48.14 -3.23
N LEU A 107 -2.12 47.48 -2.41
CA LEU A 107 -2.57 46.65 -1.31
C LEU A 107 -2.26 47.35 0.02
N PRO A 108 -3.23 48.00 0.68
CA PRO A 108 -3.06 48.60 2.00
C PRO A 108 -3.00 47.49 3.07
N LEU A 109 -1.89 46.77 3.09
CA LEU A 109 -1.62 45.67 4.00
C LEU A 109 -1.33 46.21 5.40
N LYS A 110 -2.09 45.76 6.41
CA LYS A 110 -1.72 46.03 7.81
C LYS A 110 -0.40 45.30 8.13
N LYS A 111 0.40 45.84 9.05
CA LYS A 111 1.70 45.25 9.44
C LYS A 111 1.60 43.78 9.88
N LEU A 112 0.48 43.42 10.51
CA LEU A 112 0.18 42.04 10.94
C LEU A 112 -0.16 41.14 9.75
N GLU A 113 -0.97 41.63 8.81
CA GLU A 113 -1.34 40.90 7.60
C GLU A 113 -0.11 40.68 6.71
N LYS A 114 0.81 41.65 6.61
CA LYS A 114 2.07 41.49 5.84
C LYS A 114 2.90 40.27 6.25
N LYS A 115 2.78 39.80 7.50
CA LYS A 115 3.50 38.63 8.01
C LYS A 115 2.84 37.30 7.61
N SER A 116 1.54 37.33 7.26
CA SER A 116 0.77 36.15 6.84
C SER A 116 0.78 35.91 5.32
N TYR A 117 1.31 36.83 4.51
CA TYR A 117 1.41 36.61 3.06
C TYR A 117 2.65 35.79 2.70
N LEU A 118 2.41 34.71 1.96
CA LEU A 118 3.45 33.85 1.41
C LEU A 118 3.89 34.37 0.04
N ASP A 119 5.20 34.32 -0.23
CA ASP A 119 5.72 34.63 -1.57
C ASP A 119 5.48 33.43 -2.49
N PHE A 120 4.98 33.66 -3.71
CA PHE A 120 4.68 32.59 -4.69
C PHE A 120 5.87 31.66 -5.01
N PHE A 121 7.11 32.12 -4.79
CA PHE A 121 8.34 31.35 -5.01
C PHE A 121 9.07 30.99 -3.71
N SER A 122 8.46 31.29 -2.57
CA SER A 122 8.94 30.79 -1.29
C SER A 122 8.43 29.36 -1.15
N LEU A 123 9.33 28.39 -1.05
CA LEU A 123 9.02 26.99 -0.70
C LEU A 123 8.34 26.81 0.67
N LYS A 124 7.98 27.91 1.36
CA LYS A 124 7.16 27.88 2.56
C LYS A 124 5.72 27.60 2.17
N ILE A 125 5.39 26.32 2.21
CA ILE A 125 4.02 25.82 2.25
C ILE A 125 3.49 26.08 3.67
N GLU A 126 2.24 26.52 3.80
CA GLU A 126 1.58 26.66 5.10
C GLU A 126 1.61 25.30 5.83
N PRO A 127 1.91 25.22 7.13
CA PRO A 127 2.03 23.94 7.83
C PRO A 127 0.77 23.07 7.69
N ASP A 128 -0.41 23.68 7.62
CA ASP A 128 -1.68 22.99 7.45
C ASP A 128 -1.83 22.38 6.03
N GLU A 129 -1.48 23.14 4.99
CA GLU A 129 -1.43 22.63 3.61
C GLU A 129 -0.40 21.50 3.47
N LYS A 130 0.75 21.62 4.14
CA LYS A 130 1.79 20.58 4.12
C LYS A 130 1.28 19.28 4.74
N ILE A 131 0.53 19.33 5.84
CA ILE A 131 -0.05 18.14 6.48
C ILE A 131 -1.07 17.49 5.53
N MET A 132 -1.90 18.29 4.85
CA MET A 132 -2.88 17.78 3.89
C MET A 132 -2.21 17.09 2.69
N ILE A 133 -1.21 17.73 2.09
CA ILE A 133 -0.44 17.15 0.97
C ILE A 133 0.30 15.88 1.44
N MET A 134 0.94 15.92 2.61
CA MET A 134 1.67 14.77 3.15
C MET A 134 0.76 13.57 3.39
N LYS A 135 -0.46 13.80 3.91
CA LYS A 135 -1.49 12.75 4.07
C LYS A 135 -1.93 12.17 2.73
N GLY A 136 -2.09 13.00 1.70
CA GLY A 136 -2.42 12.55 0.35
C GLY A 136 -1.32 11.69 -0.25
N VAL A 137 -0.07 12.17 -0.19
CA VAL A 137 1.10 11.44 -0.72
C VAL A 137 1.33 10.13 0.02
N SER A 138 1.27 10.12 1.36
CA SER A 138 1.46 8.90 2.15
C SER A 138 0.39 7.86 1.83
N ARG A 139 -0.87 8.30 1.71
CA ARG A 139 -1.98 7.44 1.28
C ARG A 139 -1.68 6.84 -0.09
N SER A 140 -1.32 7.63 -1.09
CA SER A 140 -1.01 7.13 -2.44
C SER A 140 0.14 6.13 -2.49
N ILE A 141 1.20 6.35 -1.69
CA ILE A 141 2.33 5.41 -1.58
C ILE A 141 1.86 4.07 -1.00
N ILE A 142 1.01 4.09 0.04
CA ILE A 142 0.45 2.87 0.63
C ILE A 142 -0.40 2.11 -0.41
N TYR A 143 -1.27 2.82 -1.14
CA TYR A 143 -2.08 2.20 -2.20
C TYR A 143 -1.20 1.52 -3.27
N MET A 144 -0.14 2.19 -3.72
CA MET A 144 0.81 1.61 -4.69
C MET A 144 1.53 0.38 -4.13
N GLY A 145 1.95 0.42 -2.87
CA GLY A 145 2.60 -0.72 -2.20
C GLY A 145 1.69 -1.96 -2.12
N ILE A 146 0.41 -1.76 -1.79
CA ILE A 146 -0.57 -2.85 -1.71
C ILE A 146 -0.81 -3.48 -3.09
N VAL A 147 -1.04 -2.66 -4.13
CA VAL A 147 -1.25 -3.15 -5.50
C VAL A 147 -0.02 -3.90 -6.00
N TYR A 148 1.17 -3.36 -5.78
CA TYR A 148 2.42 -4.02 -6.15
C TYR A 148 2.58 -5.37 -5.43
N GLY A 149 2.29 -5.43 -4.13
CA GLY A 149 2.30 -6.66 -3.35
C GLY A 149 1.33 -7.72 -3.88
N MET A 150 0.10 -7.33 -4.27
CA MET A 150 -0.88 -8.23 -4.88
C MET A 150 -0.40 -8.79 -6.22
N ILE A 151 0.17 -7.95 -7.10
CA ILE A 151 0.72 -8.39 -8.39
C ILE A 151 1.90 -9.35 -8.17
N TRP A 152 2.81 -9.01 -7.25
CA TRP A 152 3.95 -9.84 -6.91
C TRP A 152 3.51 -11.22 -6.40
N LEU A 153 2.55 -11.27 -5.48
CA LEU A 153 2.02 -12.53 -4.94
C LEU A 153 1.37 -13.39 -6.03
N THR A 154 0.62 -12.77 -6.94
CA THR A 154 -0.01 -13.46 -8.08
C THR A 154 1.04 -14.08 -9.02
N ASN A 155 2.13 -13.35 -9.31
CA ASN A 155 3.22 -13.84 -10.15
C ASN A 155 4.00 -14.98 -9.48
N ASN A 156 4.25 -14.90 -8.17
CA ASN A 156 4.92 -15.98 -7.45
C ASN A 156 4.07 -17.25 -7.40
N LEU A 157 2.76 -17.13 -7.18
CA LEU A 157 1.83 -18.26 -7.27
C LEU A 157 1.89 -18.94 -8.64
N TYR A 158 2.03 -18.16 -9.73
CA TYR A 158 2.20 -18.73 -11.07
C TYR A 158 3.51 -19.51 -11.23
N ILE A 159 4.63 -18.99 -10.71
CA ILE A 159 5.94 -19.66 -10.78
C ILE A 159 5.90 -20.99 -10.01
N VAL A 160 5.32 -21.00 -8.81
CA VAL A 160 5.18 -22.21 -7.98
C VAL A 160 4.30 -23.24 -8.68
N LEU A 161 3.18 -22.83 -9.27
CA LEU A 161 2.32 -23.71 -10.06
C LEU A 161 3.08 -24.35 -11.22
N LYS A 162 3.82 -23.53 -11.98
CA LYS A 162 4.60 -24.01 -13.12
C LYS A 162 5.65 -25.04 -12.70
N TRP A 163 6.32 -24.80 -11.57
CA TRP A 163 7.29 -25.74 -10.99
C TRP A 163 6.66 -27.05 -10.55
N MET A 164 5.42 -27.04 -10.03
CA MET A 164 4.73 -28.28 -9.66
C MET A 164 4.21 -29.09 -10.85
N THR A 165 4.00 -28.45 -12.00
CA THR A 165 3.50 -29.10 -13.22
C THR A 165 4.59 -29.59 -14.17
N THR A 166 5.84 -29.18 -13.98
CA THR A 166 7.00 -29.57 -14.82
C THR A 166 7.78 -30.69 -14.15
#